data_AF-A0AAE6NKB2-F1
#
_entry.id   AF-A0AAE6NKB2-F1
#
_cell.length_a   1.000
_cell.length_b   1.000
_cell.length_c   1.000
_cell.angle_alpha   90.00
_cell.angle_beta   90.00
_cell.angle_gamma   90.00
#
_symmetry.space_group_name_H-M   'P 1'
#
loop_
_entity.id
_entity.type
_entity.pdbx_description
1 polymer ?
#
loop_
_entity_poly.entity_id
_entity_poly.type
_entity_poly.pdbx_seq_one_letter_code
_entity_poly.pdbx_strand_id
1 'polypeptide(L)'
;MRGIKKLTHGAAAVGLALLGTVAAAPTASASEGNYIQFSNNSGFLVDTCYTWEGPDGIESKNYCHTSKPVGQTWKAYYPAEATGASVTVTFAMGMGGDKKYEHNLESTSSHCFQTTGLWPNGGEVLSTTC
;
A
#
# COMPACT_ATOMS: atom_id res chain seq x y z
N MET A 1 -15.17 34.00 65.92
CA MET A 1 -14.08 34.83 65.32
C MET A 1 -14.30 34.84 63.81
N ARG A 2 -14.92 35.89 63.24
CA ARG A 2 -14.29 36.99 62.47
C ARG A 2 -13.11 36.57 61.56
N GLY A 3 -13.34 36.56 60.24
CA GLY A 3 -12.69 37.52 59.34
C GLY A 3 -11.66 37.06 58.28
N ILE A 4 -12.00 37.38 57.02
CA ILE A 4 -11.18 38.07 55.98
C ILE A 4 -10.37 37.23 54.94
N LYS A 5 -10.75 37.49 53.67
CA LYS A 5 -10.14 37.13 52.36
C LYS A 5 -8.66 37.51 52.22
N LYS A 6 -7.95 36.83 51.30
CA LYS A 6 -6.93 37.45 50.41
C LYS A 6 -6.77 36.66 49.10
N LEU A 7 -7.03 37.35 47.98
CA LEU A 7 -6.53 37.01 46.64
C LEU A 7 -5.03 37.30 46.58
N THR A 8 -4.24 36.45 45.91
CA THR A 8 -2.97 36.85 45.30
C THR A 8 -2.73 36.10 43.99
N HIS A 9 -2.36 36.91 43.01
CA HIS A 9 -2.06 36.61 41.62
C HIS A 9 -0.78 35.78 41.47
N GLY A 10 -0.75 34.91 40.46
CA GLY A 10 0.45 34.26 39.96
C GLY A 10 0.26 33.89 38.51
N ALA A 11 0.68 34.78 37.61
CA ALA A 11 0.73 34.51 36.17
C ALA A 11 1.81 33.46 35.89
N ALA A 12 1.45 32.42 35.14
CA ALA A 12 2.41 31.61 34.42
C ALA A 12 1.91 31.47 32.98
N ALA A 13 2.57 32.20 32.08
CA ALA A 13 2.42 32.04 30.65
C ALA A 13 2.79 30.60 30.27
N VAL A 14 1.90 29.90 29.56
CA VAL A 14 2.24 28.63 28.92
C VAL A 14 2.04 28.79 27.43
N GLY A 15 3.18 28.97 26.77
CA GLY A 15 3.59 28.38 25.50
C GLY A 15 2.54 28.17 24.41
N LEU A 16 2.73 28.87 23.30
CA LEU A 16 2.26 28.47 21.99
C LEU A 16 2.61 27.00 21.71
N ALA A 17 1.59 26.17 21.49
CA ALA A 17 1.73 24.94 20.74
C ALA A 17 0.90 25.06 19.45
N LEU A 18 1.59 25.37 18.35
CA LEU A 18 1.08 25.15 17.00
C LEU A 18 0.91 23.63 16.83
N LEU A 19 -0.26 23.11 17.20
CA LEU A 19 -0.63 21.74 16.90
C LEU A 19 -0.98 21.69 15.41
N GLY A 20 0.06 21.50 14.60
CA GLY A 20 -0.10 21.03 13.23
C GLY A 20 -0.87 19.72 13.29
N THR A 21 -2.07 19.71 12.73
CA THR A 21 -2.84 18.49 12.51
C THR A 21 -2.06 17.66 11.51
N VAL A 22 -1.23 16.74 12.01
CA VAL A 22 -0.80 15.59 11.20
C VAL A 22 -2.08 14.81 10.92
N ALA A 23 -2.59 14.96 9.71
CA ALA A 23 -3.61 14.06 9.18
C ALA A 23 -2.96 12.66 9.20
N ALA A 24 -3.30 11.87 10.21
CA ALA A 24 -3.01 10.46 10.20
C ALA A 24 -3.70 9.90 8.95
N ALA A 25 -2.91 9.55 7.94
CA ALA A 25 -3.42 8.81 6.80
C ALA A 25 -4.15 7.57 7.36
N PRO A 26 -5.35 7.24 6.86
CA PRO A 26 -6.05 6.05 7.32
C PRO A 26 -5.10 4.87 7.12
N THR A 27 -4.67 4.27 8.23
CA THR A 27 -4.05 2.97 8.19
C THR A 27 -5.14 2.03 7.70
N ALA A 28 -5.07 1.68 6.41
CA ALA A 28 -5.88 0.64 5.84
C ALA A 28 -5.75 -0.57 6.78
N SER A 29 -6.82 -0.86 7.52
CA SER A 29 -6.85 -2.04 8.35
C SER A 29 -6.76 -3.23 7.40
N ALA A 30 -5.55 -3.77 7.30
CA ALA A 30 -5.31 -5.01 6.58
C ALA A 30 -6.12 -6.07 7.32
N SER A 31 -7.31 -6.37 6.79
CA SER A 31 -8.02 -7.56 7.20
C SER A 31 -7.10 -8.74 6.89
N GLU A 32 -6.93 -9.67 7.82
CA GLU A 32 -6.15 -10.91 7.67
C GLU A 32 -6.77 -11.88 6.63
N GLY A 33 -7.48 -11.35 5.64
CA GLY A 33 -8.19 -12.07 4.60
C GLY A 33 -7.32 -12.44 3.42
N ASN A 34 -7.97 -12.84 2.33
CA ASN A 34 -7.31 -13.21 1.09
C ASN A 34 -6.44 -12.09 0.54
N TYR A 35 -5.40 -12.47 -0.20
CA TYR A 35 -4.38 -11.53 -0.66
C TYR A 35 -3.87 -11.83 -2.07
N ILE A 36 -3.26 -10.82 -2.67
CA ILE A 36 -2.45 -10.93 -3.87
C ILE A 36 -0.99 -10.78 -3.44
N GLN A 37 -0.20 -11.84 -3.57
CA GLN A 37 1.22 -11.84 -3.21
C GLN A 37 2.09 -11.81 -4.47
N PHE A 38 3.14 -11.01 -4.42
CA PHE A 38 4.23 -11.05 -5.39
C PHE A 38 5.55 -11.33 -4.68
N SER A 39 6.41 -12.10 -5.31
CA SER A 39 7.81 -12.26 -4.96
C SER A 39 8.68 -11.86 -6.15
N ASN A 40 9.67 -10.97 -5.94
CA ASN A 40 10.51 -10.50 -7.03
C ASN A 40 11.80 -11.31 -7.14
N ASN A 41 11.86 -12.23 -8.11
CA ASN A 41 13.10 -12.95 -8.47
C ASN A 41 13.69 -12.47 -9.80
N SER A 42 13.16 -11.38 -10.35
CA SER A 42 13.72 -10.75 -11.56
C SER A 42 14.91 -9.87 -11.22
N GLY A 43 15.74 -9.54 -12.22
CA GLY A 43 16.84 -8.59 -12.06
C GLY A 43 16.42 -7.11 -12.11
N PHE A 44 15.15 -6.80 -11.89
CA PHE A 44 14.58 -5.46 -12.05
C PHE A 44 13.88 -4.99 -10.76
N LEU A 45 13.70 -3.68 -10.63
CA LEU A 45 12.72 -3.14 -9.69
C LEU A 45 11.32 -3.37 -10.26
N VAL A 46 10.40 -3.77 -9.39
CA VAL A 46 9.01 -4.07 -9.77
C VAL A 46 8.05 -3.16 -9.05
N ASP A 47 7.14 -2.56 -9.82
CA ASP A 47 5.97 -1.86 -9.33
C ASP A 47 4.72 -2.72 -9.54
N THR A 48 3.83 -2.77 -8.57
CA THR A 48 2.51 -3.40 -8.71
C THR A 48 1.42 -2.44 -8.26
N CYS A 49 0.49 -2.12 -9.14
CA CYS A 49 -0.68 -1.28 -8.86
C CYS A 49 -1.95 -2.12 -8.87
N TYR A 50 -2.80 -1.92 -7.88
CA TYR A 50 -4.02 -2.69 -7.66
C TYR A 50 -5.23 -1.77 -7.84
N THR A 51 -6.11 -2.17 -8.75
CA THR A 51 -7.43 -1.58 -8.98
C THR A 51 -8.46 -2.57 -8.46
N TRP A 52 -9.13 -2.24 -7.37
CA TRP A 52 -10.14 -3.10 -6.77
C TRP A 52 -11.45 -3.02 -7.53
N GLU A 53 -12.11 -4.16 -7.69
CA GLU A 53 -13.44 -4.27 -8.28
C GLU A 53 -14.46 -4.56 -7.18
N GLY A 54 -15.66 -3.98 -7.28
CA GLY A 54 -16.69 -4.10 -6.26
C GLY A 54 -17.71 -2.96 -6.33
N PRO A 55 -18.37 -2.63 -5.21
CA PRO A 55 -19.37 -1.55 -5.18
C PRO A 55 -18.77 -0.17 -5.45
N ASP A 56 -19.62 0.78 -5.84
CA ASP A 56 -19.24 2.18 -6.08
C ASP A 56 -18.42 2.77 -4.92
N GLY A 57 -17.31 3.43 -5.25
CA GLY A 57 -16.41 4.05 -4.27
C GLY A 57 -15.26 3.16 -3.82
N ILE A 58 -15.24 1.86 -4.18
CA ILE A 58 -14.15 0.95 -3.83
C ILE A 58 -12.81 1.37 -4.46
N GLU A 59 -12.84 2.06 -5.60
CA GLU A 59 -11.66 2.56 -6.31
C GLU A 59 -10.86 3.58 -5.48
N SER A 60 -11.48 4.21 -4.47
CA SER A 60 -10.78 5.06 -3.49
C SER A 60 -9.73 4.30 -2.68
N LYS A 61 -9.77 2.96 -2.69
CA LYS A 61 -8.82 2.07 -2.01
C LYS A 61 -7.72 1.56 -2.94
N ASN A 62 -7.70 1.97 -4.21
CA ASN A 62 -6.64 1.59 -5.15
C ASN A 62 -5.29 2.12 -4.68
N TYR A 63 -4.23 1.33 -4.84
CA TYR A 63 -2.89 1.74 -4.46
C TYR A 63 -1.81 0.97 -5.22
N CYS A 64 -0.56 1.43 -5.08
CA CYS A 64 0.60 0.76 -5.66
C CYS A 64 1.64 0.42 -4.59
N HIS A 65 2.31 -0.70 -4.80
CA HIS A 65 3.62 -0.98 -4.22
C HIS A 65 4.67 -0.64 -5.26
N THR A 66 5.60 0.25 -4.92
CA THR A 66 6.63 0.73 -5.84
C THR A 66 8.02 0.24 -5.45
N SER A 67 8.90 0.20 -6.46
CA SER A 67 10.33 -0.05 -6.41
C SER A 67 10.71 -1.27 -5.58
N LYS A 68 9.98 -2.39 -5.75
CA LYS A 68 10.27 -3.61 -5.00
C LYS A 68 11.53 -4.28 -5.56
N PRO A 69 12.63 -4.34 -4.79
CA PRO A 69 13.89 -4.92 -5.27
C PRO A 69 13.85 -6.45 -5.29
N VAL A 70 14.88 -7.03 -5.90
CA VAL A 70 15.11 -8.47 -5.96
C VAL A 70 15.11 -9.09 -4.55
N GLY A 71 14.49 -10.26 -4.42
CA GLY A 71 14.37 -11.01 -3.17
C GLY A 71 13.26 -10.52 -2.24
N GLN A 72 12.54 -9.46 -2.59
CA GLN A 72 11.41 -8.98 -1.77
C GLN A 72 10.12 -9.72 -2.10
N THR A 73 9.31 -9.93 -1.06
CA THR A 73 7.95 -10.46 -1.16
C THR A 73 7.00 -9.49 -0.50
N TRP A 74 5.85 -9.22 -1.12
CA TRP A 74 4.85 -8.30 -0.60
C TRP A 74 3.44 -8.79 -0.91
N LYS A 75 2.47 -8.31 -0.13
CA LYS A 75 1.06 -8.68 -0.23
C LYS A 75 0.19 -7.44 -0.33
N ALA A 76 -0.82 -7.51 -1.18
CA ALA A 76 -1.98 -6.63 -1.13
C ALA A 76 -3.19 -7.42 -0.64
N TYR A 77 -3.86 -6.94 0.40
CA TYR A 77 -5.04 -7.60 0.95
C TYR A 77 -6.29 -7.06 0.26
N TYR A 78 -7.19 -7.96 -0.11
CA TYR A 78 -8.48 -7.55 -0.67
C TYR A 78 -9.26 -6.71 0.36
N PRO A 79 -9.81 -5.55 -0.02
CA PRO A 79 -10.86 -4.90 0.76
C PRO A 79 -12.04 -5.87 0.99
N ALA A 80 -12.72 -5.75 2.14
CA ALA A 80 -13.78 -6.68 2.53
C ALA A 80 -14.95 -6.74 1.52
N GLU A 81 -15.22 -5.63 0.84
CA GLU A 81 -16.27 -5.49 -0.17
C GLU A 81 -15.82 -5.79 -1.60
N ALA A 82 -14.54 -6.13 -1.81
CA ALA A 82 -14.03 -6.42 -3.14
C ALA A 82 -14.64 -7.71 -3.71
N THR A 83 -14.88 -7.71 -5.02
CA THR A 83 -15.30 -8.89 -5.79
C THR A 83 -14.19 -9.40 -6.70
N GLY A 84 -13.20 -8.56 -6.99
CA GLY A 84 -12.07 -8.87 -7.85
C GLY A 84 -11.00 -7.78 -7.79
N ALA A 85 -10.00 -7.91 -8.65
CA ALA A 85 -8.98 -6.89 -8.84
C ALA A 85 -8.36 -6.95 -10.23
N SER A 86 -8.01 -5.79 -10.78
CA SER A 86 -7.03 -5.70 -11.87
C SER A 86 -5.67 -5.28 -11.30
N VAL A 87 -4.60 -5.96 -11.69
CA VAL A 87 -3.24 -5.71 -11.22
C VAL A 87 -2.34 -5.40 -12.39
N THR A 88 -1.70 -4.23 -12.36
CA THR A 88 -0.63 -3.88 -13.30
C THR A 88 0.72 -4.14 -12.66
N VAL A 89 1.58 -4.92 -13.32
CA VAL A 89 2.97 -5.19 -12.92
C VAL A 89 3.91 -4.52 -13.90
N THR A 90 4.77 -3.62 -13.42
CA THR A 90 5.73 -2.87 -14.24
C THR A 90 7.16 -3.21 -13.83
N PHE A 91 8.00 -3.55 -14.80
CA PHE A 91 9.44 -3.77 -14.62
C PHE A 91 10.20 -2.54 -15.08
N ALA A 92 10.97 -1.93 -14.19
CA ALA A 92 11.84 -0.81 -14.54
C ALA A 92 13.10 -1.33 -15.24
N MET A 93 13.17 -1.23 -16.58
CA MET A 93 14.29 -1.77 -17.38
C MET A 93 15.32 -0.70 -17.76
N GLY A 94 15.27 0.48 -17.15
CA GLY A 94 16.22 1.58 -17.38
C GLY A 94 16.19 2.08 -18.82
N MET A 95 17.33 2.00 -19.53
CA MET A 95 17.44 2.43 -20.92
C MET A 95 16.58 1.63 -21.91
N GLY A 96 16.03 0.48 -21.50
CA GLY A 96 15.08 -0.31 -22.29
C GLY A 96 13.61 0.10 -22.14
N GLY A 97 13.32 1.16 -21.38
CA GLY A 97 11.95 1.54 -21.01
C GLY A 97 11.36 0.62 -19.94
N ASP A 98 10.04 0.44 -19.98
CA ASP A 98 9.31 -0.40 -19.02
C ASP A 98 8.57 -1.53 -19.73
N LYS A 99 8.52 -2.71 -19.10
CA LYS A 99 7.64 -3.81 -19.53
C LYS A 99 6.48 -3.94 -18.56
N LYS A 100 5.27 -4.06 -19.08
CA LYS A 100 4.02 -4.06 -18.30
C LYS A 100 3.21 -5.32 -18.54
N TYR A 101 2.60 -5.83 -17.48
CA TYR A 101 1.64 -6.93 -17.51
C TYR A 101 0.39 -6.51 -16.76
N GLU A 102 -0.77 -6.95 -17.25
CA GLU A 102 -2.05 -6.75 -16.59
C GLU A 102 -2.66 -8.11 -16.26
N HIS A 103 -3.15 -8.25 -15.03
CA HIS A 103 -3.81 -9.45 -14.54
C HIS A 103 -5.19 -9.08 -14.00
N ASN A 104 -6.24 -9.59 -14.63
CA ASN A 104 -7.60 -9.46 -14.12
C ASN A 104 -7.94 -10.70 -13.29
N LEU A 105 -8.26 -10.48 -12.02
CA LEU A 105 -8.52 -11.49 -11.02
C LEU A 105 -10.00 -11.44 -10.66
N GLU A 106 -10.80 -12.29 -11.30
CA GLU A 106 -12.27 -12.33 -11.16
C GLU A 106 -12.74 -12.97 -9.85
N SER A 107 -11.84 -13.18 -8.89
CA SER A 107 -12.18 -13.71 -7.56
C SER A 107 -11.27 -13.12 -6.50
N THR A 108 -11.77 -13.09 -5.28
CA THR A 108 -11.03 -12.68 -4.10
C THR A 108 -10.33 -13.82 -3.38
N SER A 109 -10.13 -14.99 -4.00
CA SER A 109 -9.23 -16.00 -3.44
C SER A 109 -7.80 -15.47 -3.37
N SER A 110 -6.93 -16.10 -2.58
CA SER A 110 -5.53 -15.68 -2.58
C SER A 110 -4.87 -16.02 -3.92
N HIS A 111 -4.10 -15.08 -4.48
CA HIS A 111 -3.34 -15.23 -5.72
C HIS A 111 -1.87 -14.98 -5.44
N CYS A 112 -0.99 -15.86 -5.92
CA CYS A 112 0.44 -15.72 -5.73
C CYS A 112 1.16 -15.67 -7.07
N PHE A 113 2.10 -14.75 -7.18
CA PHE A 113 2.91 -14.53 -8.36
C PHE A 113 4.38 -14.46 -7.99
N GLN A 114 5.22 -14.88 -8.92
CA GLN A 114 6.66 -14.65 -8.88
C GLN A 114 7.08 -13.93 -10.15
N THR A 115 7.89 -12.90 -10.02
CA THR A 115 8.52 -12.26 -11.18
C THR A 115 9.88 -12.88 -11.46
N THR A 116 10.25 -12.98 -12.72
CA THR A 116 11.55 -13.50 -13.18
C THR A 116 12.06 -12.68 -14.36
N GLY A 117 13.22 -13.04 -14.89
CA GLY A 117 13.82 -12.42 -16.06
C GLY A 117 14.98 -11.48 -15.74
N LEU A 118 15.82 -11.24 -16.74
CA LEU A 118 17.04 -10.45 -16.68
C LEU A 118 17.18 -9.59 -17.95
N TRP A 119 17.99 -8.53 -17.87
CA TRP A 119 18.36 -7.73 -19.04
C TRP A 119 19.18 -8.58 -20.04
N PRO A 120 19.01 -8.42 -21.37
CA PRO A 120 18.09 -7.51 -22.05
C PRO A 120 16.68 -8.09 -22.32
N ASN A 121 16.41 -9.34 -21.90
CA ASN A 121 15.19 -10.07 -22.25
C ASN A 121 13.92 -9.54 -21.54
N GLY A 122 14.12 -8.80 -20.45
CA GLY A 122 13.05 -8.18 -19.68
C GLY A 122 12.43 -9.12 -18.65
N GLY A 123 11.41 -8.61 -17.95
CA GLY A 123 10.71 -9.33 -16.89
C GLY A 123 9.55 -10.20 -17.38
N GLU A 124 9.19 -11.19 -16.57
CA GLU A 124 8.00 -12.05 -16.73
C GLU A 124 7.29 -12.22 -15.39
N VAL A 125 5.98 -12.44 -15.42
CA VAL A 125 5.14 -12.70 -14.24
C VAL A 125 4.57 -14.10 -14.36
N LEU A 126 4.85 -14.95 -13.37
CA LEU A 126 4.40 -16.33 -13.32
C LEU A 126 3.44 -16.52 -12.16
N SER A 127 2.28 -17.13 -12.41
CA SER A 127 1.41 -17.58 -11.32
C SER A 127 2.06 -18.76 -10.60
N THR A 128 1.94 -18.77 -9.27
CA THR A 128 2.48 -19.83 -8.41
C THR A 128 1.46 -20.21 -7.33
N THR A 129 1.74 -21.29 -6.62
CA THR A 129 0.95 -21.71 -5.48
C THR A 129 1.19 -20.77 -4.29
N CYS A 130 0.09 -20.33 -3.67
CA CYS A 130 0.07 -19.85 -2.29
C CYS A 130 0.09 -21.07 -1.36
#